data_AF-A0A2H0TEF7-F1
#
_entry.id   AF-A0A2H0TEF7-F1
#
_cell.length_a   1.000
_cell.length_b   1.000
_cell.length_c   1.000
_cell.angle_alpha   90.00
_cell.angle_beta   90.00
_cell.angle_gamma   90.00
#
_symmetry.space_group_name_H-M   'P 1'
#
loop_
_entity.id
_entity.type
_entity.pdbx_description
1 polymer ?
#
loop_
_entity_poly.entity_id
_entity_poly.type
_entity_poly.pdbx_seq_one_letter_code
_entity_poly.pdbx_strand_id
1 'polypeptide(L)'
;MAFRDVYEKEKYIVIRGQSRAFRIIKYIVISGIAGVVYAWQGLSVTGYVFLALFAISICVHFLFRWKTRGWTQPWGLYKKILPVENNKIKQ
;
A
#
# COMPACT_ATOMS: atom_id res chain seq x y z
N MET A 1 9.03 -17.93 13.47
CA MET A 1 8.56 -17.89 12.07
C MET A 1 9.80 -17.84 11.20
N ALA A 2 9.88 -18.69 10.18
CA ALA A 2 10.99 -18.58 9.22
C ALA A 2 10.81 -17.27 8.43
N PHE A 3 11.92 -16.61 8.09
CA PHE A 3 11.91 -15.34 7.33
C PHE A 3 11.08 -15.45 6.02
N ARG A 4 11.11 -16.63 5.40
CA ARG A 4 10.34 -16.97 4.20
C ARG A 4 8.82 -16.86 4.39
N ASP A 5 8.31 -17.25 5.56
CA ASP A 5 6.86 -17.20 5.85
C ASP A 5 6.38 -15.75 6.04
N VAL A 6 7.25 -14.91 6.62
CA VAL A 6 6.99 -13.48 6.79
C VAL A 6 6.98 -12.80 5.42
N TYR A 7 7.95 -13.12 4.58
CA TYR A 7 8.06 -12.58 3.23
C TYR A 7 6.87 -12.94 2.34
N GLU A 8 6.45 -14.21 2.29
CA GLU A 8 5.29 -14.62 1.49
C GLU A 8 3.99 -14.00 2.01
N LYS A 9 3.86 -13.82 3.33
CA LYS A 9 2.71 -13.16 3.95
C LYS A 9 2.65 -11.67 3.61
N GLU A 10 3.77 -10.96 3.71
CA GLU A 10 3.83 -9.55 3.32
C GLU A 10 3.54 -9.37 1.83
N LYS A 11 4.13 -10.21 0.98
CA LYS A 11 3.84 -10.23 -0.46
C LYS A 11 2.35 -10.46 -0.72
N TYR A 12 1.71 -11.40 -0.02
CA TYR A 12 0.27 -11.64 -0.14
C TYR A 12 -0.57 -10.43 0.28
N ILE A 13 -0.26 -9.81 1.41
CA ILE A 13 -0.96 -8.61 1.92
C ILE A 13 -0.75 -7.44 0.95
N VAL A 14 0.47 -7.23 0.48
CA VAL A 14 0.79 -6.17 -0.48
C VAL A 14 0.02 -6.41 -1.77
N ILE A 15 -0.06 -7.63 -2.29
CA ILE A 15 -0.75 -7.96 -3.55
C ILE A 15 -2.28 -7.87 -3.40
N ARG A 16 -2.85 -8.40 -2.33
CA ARG A 16 -4.32 -8.48 -2.13
C ARG A 16 -4.93 -7.29 -1.40
N GLY A 17 -4.14 -6.48 -0.71
CA GLY A 17 -4.62 -5.30 0.02
C GLY A 17 -5.15 -4.19 -0.89
N GLN A 18 -4.87 -4.26 -2.19
CA GLN A 18 -5.24 -3.23 -3.15
C GLN A 18 -5.62 -3.88 -4.49
N SER A 19 -6.82 -3.59 -5.00
CA SER A 19 -7.31 -4.15 -6.27
C SER A 19 -6.41 -3.77 -7.44
N ARG A 20 -6.28 -4.66 -8.44
CA ARG A 20 -5.48 -4.39 -9.65
C ARG A 20 -5.98 -3.15 -10.39
N ALA A 21 -7.30 -2.99 -10.50
CA ALA A 21 -7.92 -1.83 -11.12
C ALA A 21 -7.51 -0.51 -10.44
N PHE A 22 -7.55 -0.47 -9.10
CA PHE A 22 -7.18 0.74 -8.37
C PHE A 22 -5.68 1.08 -8.52
N ARG A 23 -4.79 0.07 -8.65
CA ARG A 23 -3.37 0.33 -8.97
C ARG A 23 -3.21 0.96 -10.35
N ILE A 24 -3.87 0.39 -11.36
CA ILE A 24 -3.80 0.88 -12.74
C ILE A 24 -4.30 2.32 -12.81
N ILE A 25 -5.50 2.58 -12.28
CA ILE A 25 -6.09 3.92 -12.24
C ILE A 25 -5.18 4.90 -11.51
N LYS A 26 -4.64 4.52 -10.34
CA LYS A 26 -3.71 5.34 -9.57
C LYS A 26 -2.52 5.80 -10.42
N TYR A 27 -1.88 4.88 -11.14
CA TYR A 27 -0.71 5.24 -11.96
C TYR A 27 -1.09 6.07 -13.19
N ILE A 28 -2.23 5.79 -13.85
CA ILE A 28 -2.73 6.62 -14.95
C ILE A 28 -2.96 8.07 -14.49
N VAL A 29 -3.62 8.25 -13.35
CA VAL A 29 -3.90 9.59 -12.80
C VAL A 29 -2.60 10.32 -12.43
N ILE A 30 -1.67 9.65 -11.74
CA ILE A 30 -0.38 10.24 -11.38
C ILE A 30 0.41 10.65 -12.62
N SER A 31 0.49 9.78 -13.63
CA SER A 31 1.19 10.07 -14.88
C SER A 31 0.52 11.20 -15.68
N GLY A 32 -0.82 11.25 -15.71
CA GLY A 32 -1.57 12.32 -16.38
C GLY A 32 -1.30 13.69 -15.75
N ILE A 33 -1.39 13.79 -14.42
CA ILE A 33 -1.10 15.04 -13.70
C ILE A 33 0.36 15.45 -13.91
N ALA A 34 1.30 14.51 -13.80
CA ALA A 34 2.71 14.78 -14.02
C ALA A 34 3.01 15.26 -15.44
N GLY A 35 2.35 14.67 -16.45
CA GLY A 35 2.46 15.08 -17.84
C GLY A 35 1.98 16.51 -18.07
N VAL A 36 0.85 16.89 -17.47
CA VAL A 36 0.32 18.27 -17.55
C VAL A 36 1.27 19.27 -16.90
N VAL A 37 1.75 18.97 -15.68
CA VAL A 37 2.69 19.87 -14.98
C VAL A 37 4.01 19.99 -15.74
N TYR A 38 4.50 18.88 -16.29
CA TYR A 38 5.71 18.88 -17.10
C TYR A 38 5.56 19.70 -18.38
N ALA A 39 4.44 19.55 -19.08
CA ALA A 39 4.18 20.30 -20.30
C ALA A 39 4.06 21.81 -20.06
N TRP A 40 3.58 22.23 -18.88
CA TRP A 40 3.44 23.64 -18.54
C TRP A 40 4.74 24.26 -18.01
N GLN A 41 5.35 23.63 -17.01
CA GLN A 41 6.39 24.24 -16.17
C GLN A 41 7.74 23.50 -16.23
N GLY A 42 7.83 22.44 -17.03
CA GLY A 42 9.05 21.67 -17.23
C GLY A 42 9.42 20.74 -16.08
N LEU A 43 10.61 20.15 -16.18
CA LEU A 43 11.07 19.06 -15.31
C LEU A 43 11.24 19.48 -13.84
N SER A 44 11.80 20.66 -13.60
CA SER A 44 12.13 21.13 -12.25
C SER A 44 10.89 21.27 -11.38
N VAL A 45 9.82 21.88 -11.91
CA VAL A 45 8.56 22.05 -11.17
C VAL A 45 7.87 20.70 -10.94
N THR A 46 7.84 19.83 -11.95
CA THR A 46 7.31 18.46 -11.78
C THR A 46 8.04 17.69 -10.68
N GLY A 47 9.37 17.84 -10.60
CA GLY A 47 10.19 17.27 -9.53
C GLY A 47 9.79 17.76 -8.14
N TYR A 48 9.63 19.08 -7.97
CA TYR A 48 9.18 19.66 -6.70
C TYR A 48 7.77 19.20 -6.31
N VAL A 49 6.85 19.11 -7.27
CA VAL A 49 5.49 18.60 -7.03
C VAL A 49 5.53 17.16 -6.54
N PHE A 50 6.35 16.30 -7.16
CA PHE A 50 6.50 14.92 -6.69
C PHE A 50 7.12 14.82 -5.31
N LEU A 51 8.14 15.63 -5.00
CA LEU A 51 8.75 15.65 -3.68
C LEU A 51 7.75 16.08 -2.60
N ALA A 52 6.94 17.12 -2.87
CA ALA A 52 5.89 17.57 -1.98
C ALA A 52 4.82 16.50 -1.78
N LEU A 53 4.34 15.87 -2.86
CA LEU A 53 3.36 14.78 -2.79
C LEU A 53 3.90 13.57 -2.02
N PHE A 54 5.19 13.25 -2.15
CA PHE A 54 5.83 12.19 -1.39
C PHE A 54 5.83 12.48 0.12
N ALA A 55 6.22 13.70 0.52
CA ALA A 55 6.18 14.11 1.91
C ALA A 55 4.74 14.09 2.47
N ILE A 56 3.78 14.63 1.73
CA ILE A 56 2.36 14.61 2.11
C ILE A 56 1.86 13.17 2.23
N SER A 57 2.17 12.29 1.28
CA SER A 57 1.79 10.88 1.31
C SER A 57 2.31 10.17 2.57
N ILE A 58 3.55 10.43 2.96
CA ILE A 58 4.14 9.92 4.19
C ILE A 58 3.35 10.42 5.41
N CYS A 59 3.16 11.74 5.52
CA CYS A 59 2.41 12.33 6.63
C CYS A 59 1.00 11.77 6.73
N VAL A 60 0.29 11.69 5.61
CA VAL A 60 -1.06 11.14 5.51
C VAL A 60 -1.08 9.65 5.88
N HIS A 61 -0.09 8.87 5.43
CA HIS A 61 0.04 7.47 5.78
C HIS A 61 0.18 7.29 7.29
N PHE A 62 1.12 8.01 7.91
CA PHE A 62 1.34 7.95 9.36
C PHE A 62 0.13 8.46 10.16
N LEU A 63 -0.52 9.53 9.69
CA LEU A 63 -1.71 10.10 10.30
C LEU A 63 -2.87 9.10 10.29
N PHE A 64 -3.16 8.49 9.14
CA PHE A 64 -4.20 7.46 9.05
C PHE A 64 -3.84 6.22 9.86
N ARG A 65 -2.57 5.82 9.87
CA ARG A 65 -2.09 4.69 10.66
C ARG A 65 -2.26 4.94 12.16
N TRP A 66 -2.04 6.17 12.62
CA TRP A 66 -2.31 6.58 13.99
C TRP A 66 -3.82 6.61 14.29
N LYS A 67 -4.62 7.31 13.47
CA LYS A 67 -6.07 7.47 13.66
C LYS A 67 -6.83 6.15 13.65
N THR A 68 -6.47 5.23 12.77
CA THR A 68 -7.14 3.91 12.66
C THR A 68 -6.66 2.90 13.70
N ARG A 69 -5.73 3.29 14.59
CA ARG A 69 -4.94 2.38 15.42
C ARG A 69 -4.35 1.25 14.57
N GLY A 70 -3.96 1.59 13.34
CA GLY A 70 -3.35 0.66 12.39
C GLY A 70 -2.08 0.04 12.96
N TRP A 71 -1.37 0.74 13.86
CA TRP A 71 -0.23 0.20 14.59
C TRP A 71 -0.59 -0.93 15.57
N THR A 72 -1.83 -0.99 16.06
CA THR A 72 -2.27 -1.96 17.06
C THR A 72 -3.14 -3.07 16.49
N GLN A 73 -3.58 -2.99 15.23
CA GLN A 73 -4.25 -4.15 14.62
C GLN A 73 -3.25 -5.16 14.07
N PRO A 74 -3.62 -6.45 13.96
CA PRO A 74 -2.69 -7.52 13.60
C PRO A 74 -2.45 -7.58 12.10
N TRP A 75 -1.81 -6.56 11.56
CA TRP A 75 -1.26 -6.56 10.20
C TRP A 75 0.17 -7.12 10.23
N GLY A 76 0.57 -7.88 9.21
CA GLY A 76 1.90 -8.51 9.20
C GLY A 76 2.05 -9.62 10.25
N LEU A 77 3.15 -9.65 10.99
CA LEU A 77 3.55 -10.70 11.95
C LEU A 77 2.52 -10.98 13.08
N TYR A 78 1.61 -10.05 13.35
CA TYR A 78 0.74 -10.09 14.54
C TYR A 78 -0.49 -11.00 14.44
N LYS A 79 -0.75 -11.66 13.31
CA LYS A 79 -1.79 -12.70 13.21
C LYS A 79 -1.17 -14.09 13.12
N LYS A 80 -1.41 -14.96 14.10
CA LYS A 80 -1.38 -16.41 13.92
C LYS A 80 -2.34 -16.72 12.79
N ILE A 81 -1.80 -17.15 11.65
CA ILE A 81 -2.60 -17.92 10.70
C ILE A 81 -2.91 -19.20 11.48
N LEU A 82 -4.14 -19.38 11.94
CA LEU A 82 -4.53 -20.72 12.38
C LEU A 82 -4.24 -21.63 11.17
N PRO A 83 -3.53 -22.76 11.36
CA PRO A 83 -3.38 -23.70 10.27
C PRO A 83 -4.79 -23.96 9.74
N VAL A 84 -4.92 -24.04 8.41
CA VAL A 84 -6.12 -24.60 7.79
C VAL A 84 -6.14 -26.08 8.17
N GLU A 85 -6.43 -26.36 9.44
CA GLU A 85 -6.66 -27.70 9.92
C GLU A 85 -8.12 -27.98 9.66
N ASN A 86 -8.33 -28.79 8.62
CA ASN A 86 -9.52 -29.59 8.39
C ASN A 86 -10.85 -28.84 8.55
N ASN A 87 -11.30 -28.21 7.46
CA ASN A 87 -12.72 -28.22 7.13
C ASN A 87 -13.14 -29.67 6.77
N LYS A 88 -13.16 -30.53 7.80
CA LYS A 88 -14.01 -31.70 7.89
C LYS A 88 -15.00 -31.41 9.01
N ILE A 89 -15.95 -30.51 8.75
CA ILE A 89 -17.18 -30.49 9.53
C ILE A 89 -18.19 -31.25 8.69
N LYS A 90 -18.34 -32.53 9.04
CA LYS A 90 -19.56 -33.29 8.79
C LYS A 90 -20.73 -32.50 9.37
N GLN A 91 -21.73 -32.20 8.56
CA GLN A 91 -23.14 -32.36 8.90
C GLN A 91 -23.86 -32.88 7.67
#